data_AF-A0A0P8CC61-F1
#
_entry.id   AF-A0A0P8CC61-F1
#
_cell.length_a   1.000
_cell.length_b   1.000
_cell.length_c   1.000
_cell.angle_alpha   90.00
_cell.angle_beta   90.00
_cell.angle_gamma   90.00
#
_symmetry.space_group_name_H-M   'P 1'
#
loop_
_entity.id
_entity.type
_entity.pdbx_description
1 polymer ?
#
loop_
_entity_poly.entity_id
_entity_poly.type
_entity_poly.pdbx_seq_one_letter_code
_entity_poly.pdbx_strand_id
1 'polypeptide(L)'
;MPFWAYMLHCNAGRFYAGHTDDLERRVAEHQSGHFEGFTKRFLPVELVWSQEFSTRDEAKAVEMQIKGWSRAKKLALIRGDWDAISRLGKKKGSPSTGSGQTELLISAQALSAMRAAARAAHPREACGLLLGEGGRIMQAVETRNVHPAPETRFEIDPQALIDAHRAARNGAPQIIGYFHS
;
A
#
# COMPACT_ATOMS: atom_id res chain seq x y z
N MET A 1 -12.23 -11.54 25.35
CA MET A 1 -12.81 -12.48 24.37
C MET A 1 -12.06 -12.26 23.06
N PRO A 2 -11.70 -13.33 22.33
CA PRO A 2 -10.95 -13.20 21.10
C PRO A 2 -11.82 -12.63 19.97
N PHE A 3 -11.17 -11.95 19.02
CA PHE A 3 -11.81 -11.49 17.79
C PHE A 3 -11.30 -12.30 16.61
N TRP A 4 -12.16 -12.58 15.65
CA TRP A 4 -11.86 -13.43 14.51
C TRP A 4 -11.99 -12.65 13.23
N ALA A 5 -11.03 -12.79 12.32
CA ALA A 5 -11.24 -12.56 10.90
C ALA A 5 -11.47 -13.91 10.22
N TYR A 6 -12.40 -13.99 9.28
CA TYR A 6 -12.76 -15.24 8.61
C TYR A 6 -13.09 -15.05 7.14
N MET A 7 -12.98 -16.14 6.39
CA MET A 7 -13.35 -16.22 4.98
C MET A 7 -14.23 -17.44 4.72
N LEU A 8 -15.33 -17.22 4.01
CA LEU A 8 -16.22 -18.27 3.53
C LEU A 8 -16.06 -18.44 2.02
N HIS A 9 -16.05 -19.69 1.57
CA HIS A 9 -16.29 -20.04 0.18
C HIS A 9 -17.79 -20.22 -0.03
N CYS A 10 -18.33 -19.45 -0.96
CA CYS A 10 -19.72 -19.49 -1.36
C CYS A 10 -19.86 -20.19 -2.72
N ASN A 11 -21.08 -20.60 -3.05
CA ASN A 11 -21.41 -21.14 -4.35
C ASN A 11 -21.00 -20.20 -5.50
N ALA A 12 -20.81 -20.77 -6.69
CA ALA A 12 -20.24 -20.11 -7.87
C ALA A 12 -18.81 -19.57 -7.66
N GLY A 13 -18.07 -20.15 -6.71
CA GLY A 13 -16.68 -19.78 -6.45
C GLY A 13 -16.53 -18.38 -5.86
N ARG A 14 -17.52 -17.88 -5.12
CA ARG A 14 -17.41 -16.54 -4.50
C ARG A 14 -16.75 -16.65 -3.13
N PHE A 15 -16.14 -15.56 -2.67
CA PHE A 15 -15.58 -15.49 -1.32
C PHE A 15 -16.23 -14.35 -0.55
N TYR A 16 -16.67 -14.65 0.66
CA TYR A 16 -17.09 -13.66 1.65
C TYR A 16 -15.99 -13.53 2.72
N ALA A 17 -15.73 -12.32 3.20
CA ALA A 17 -14.81 -12.06 4.29
C ALA A 17 -15.48 -11.16 5.33
N GLY A 18 -15.30 -11.51 6.60
CA GLY A 18 -15.90 -10.79 7.74
C GLY A 18 -15.03 -10.89 9.00
N HIS A 19 -15.44 -10.17 10.03
CA HIS A 19 -14.92 -10.32 11.40
C HIS A 19 -16.06 -10.48 12.41
N THR A 20 -15.78 -11.12 13.53
CA THR A 20 -16.75 -11.36 14.62
C THR A 20 -16.02 -11.67 15.93
N ASP A 21 -16.70 -11.54 17.05
CA ASP A 21 -16.31 -12.04 18.37
C ASP A 21 -16.75 -13.50 18.62
N ASP A 22 -17.62 -14.05 17.78
CA ASP A 22 -18.17 -15.40 17.89
C ASP A 22 -18.23 -16.08 16.51
N LEU A 23 -17.15 -16.77 16.16
CA LEU A 23 -16.96 -17.38 14.84
C LEU A 23 -17.97 -18.50 14.56
N GLU A 24 -18.19 -19.40 15.51
CA GLU A 24 -19.05 -20.57 15.31
C GLU A 24 -20.49 -20.16 15.07
N ARG A 25 -21.03 -19.28 15.92
CA ARG A 25 -22.38 -18.74 15.73
C ARG A 25 -22.50 -18.05 14.38
N ARG A 26 -21.51 -17.23 14.01
CA ARG A 26 -21.55 -16.46 12.76
C ARG A 26 -21.52 -17.35 11.52
N VAL A 27 -20.74 -18.44 11.54
CA VAL A 27 -20.70 -19.41 10.45
C VAL A 27 -22.05 -20.14 10.33
N ALA A 28 -22.63 -20.58 11.44
CA ALA A 28 -23.95 -21.23 11.46
C ALA A 28 -25.07 -20.31 10.93
N GLU A 29 -25.04 -19.01 11.29
CA GLU A 29 -25.94 -17.99 10.76
C GLU A 29 -25.82 -17.86 9.23
N HIS A 30 -24.60 -17.86 8.70
CA HIS A 30 -24.38 -17.81 7.26
C HIS A 30 -24.84 -19.09 6.55
N GLN A 31 -24.56 -20.27 7.12
CA GLN A 31 -24.94 -21.57 6.56
C GLN A 31 -26.47 -21.78 6.51
N SER A 32 -27.18 -21.34 7.55
CA SER A 32 -28.64 -21.41 7.61
C SER A 32 -29.35 -20.34 6.75
N GLY A 33 -28.60 -19.38 6.20
CA GLY A 33 -29.18 -18.23 5.49
C GLY A 33 -30.04 -17.35 6.40
N HIS A 34 -29.72 -17.31 7.70
CA HIS A 34 -30.51 -16.62 8.72
C HIS A 34 -30.71 -15.13 8.41
N PHE A 35 -29.69 -14.47 7.86
CA PHE A 35 -29.78 -13.07 7.43
C PHE A 35 -29.97 -12.95 5.91
N GLU A 36 -30.85 -12.04 5.52
CA GLU A 36 -30.90 -11.53 4.15
C GLU A 36 -29.57 -10.87 3.79
N GLY A 37 -28.99 -11.22 2.64
CA GLY A 37 -27.73 -10.63 2.21
C GLY A 37 -26.95 -11.47 1.22
N PHE A 38 -25.69 -11.07 1.02
CA PHE A 38 -24.80 -11.65 0.01
C PHE A 38 -24.69 -13.18 0.14
N THR A 39 -24.38 -13.69 1.33
CA THR A 39 -24.12 -15.14 1.51
C THR A 39 -25.36 -15.99 1.27
N LYS A 40 -26.56 -15.50 1.65
CA LYS A 40 -27.83 -16.21 1.44
C LYS A 40 -28.10 -16.48 -0.05
N ARG A 41 -27.72 -15.54 -0.92
CA ARG A 41 -27.83 -15.68 -2.39
C ARG A 41 -26.87 -16.70 -2.99
N PHE A 42 -25.84 -17.11 -2.25
CA PHE A 42 -24.76 -17.97 -2.75
C PHE A 42 -24.51 -19.17 -1.82
N LEU A 43 -25.58 -19.73 -1.26
CA LEU A 43 -25.53 -20.98 -0.51
C LEU A 43 -25.25 -22.19 -1.45
N PRO A 44 -24.64 -23.28 -0.94
CA PRO A 44 -24.08 -23.43 0.40
C PRO A 44 -22.80 -22.60 0.60
N VAL A 45 -22.45 -22.36 1.86
CA VAL A 45 -21.19 -21.68 2.25
C VAL A 45 -20.37 -22.54 3.20
N GLU A 46 -19.05 -22.46 3.07
CA GLU A 46 -18.09 -23.22 3.87
C GLU A 46 -17.03 -22.30 4.45
N LEU A 47 -16.66 -22.50 5.72
CA LEU A 47 -15.53 -21.81 6.33
C LEU A 47 -14.23 -22.37 5.74
N VAL A 48 -13.44 -21.52 5.07
CA VAL A 48 -12.20 -21.94 4.39
C VAL A 48 -10.95 -21.32 5.00
N TRP A 49 -11.09 -20.29 5.82
CA TRP A 49 -9.98 -19.68 6.56
C TRP A 49 -10.51 -18.88 7.75
N SER A 50 -9.78 -18.90 8.86
CA SER A 50 -10.00 -18.01 10.00
C SER A 50 -8.68 -17.71 10.73
N GLN A 51 -8.63 -16.58 11.42
CA GLN A 51 -7.52 -16.20 12.28
C GLN A 51 -8.03 -15.45 13.51
N GLU A 52 -7.47 -15.78 14.67
CA GLU A 52 -7.75 -15.16 15.96
C GLU A 52 -6.85 -13.93 16.19
N PHE A 53 -7.42 -12.90 16.83
CA PHE A 53 -6.79 -11.63 17.20
C PHE A 53 -7.18 -11.19 18.61
N SER A 54 -6.29 -10.41 19.23
CA SER A 54 -6.51 -9.90 20.59
C SER A 54 -7.47 -8.71 20.61
N THR A 55 -7.56 -7.98 19.51
CA THR A 55 -8.41 -6.79 19.40
C THR A 55 -9.35 -6.84 18.18
N ARG A 56 -10.48 -6.14 18.29
CA ARG A 56 -11.45 -6.02 17.19
C ARG A 56 -10.84 -5.29 16.00
N ASP A 57 -10.00 -4.29 16.25
CA ASP A 57 -9.40 -3.47 15.21
C ASP A 57 -8.39 -4.26 14.37
N GLU A 58 -7.61 -5.17 14.97
CA GLU A 58 -6.75 -6.09 14.24
C GLU A 58 -7.56 -7.02 13.32
N ALA A 59 -8.61 -7.65 13.85
CA ALA A 59 -9.48 -8.52 13.04
C ALA A 59 -10.13 -7.76 11.87
N LYS A 60 -10.60 -6.54 12.13
CA LYS A 60 -11.18 -5.65 11.12
C LYS A 60 -10.14 -5.20 10.08
N ALA A 61 -8.91 -4.90 10.48
CA ALA A 61 -7.84 -4.52 9.56
C ALA A 61 -7.51 -5.66 8.59
N VAL A 62 -7.43 -6.89 9.09
CA VAL A 62 -7.20 -8.09 8.27
C VAL A 62 -8.38 -8.37 7.33
N GLU A 63 -9.61 -8.23 7.81
CA GLU A 63 -10.80 -8.30 6.95
C GLU A 63 -10.72 -7.29 5.79
N MET A 64 -10.44 -6.03 6.09
CA MET A 64 -10.34 -4.96 5.08
C MET A 64 -9.24 -5.26 4.06
N GLN A 65 -8.10 -5.78 4.51
CA GLN A 65 -7.00 -6.18 3.65
C GLN A 65 -7.42 -7.31 2.70
N ILE A 66 -8.03 -8.37 3.22
CA ILE A 66 -8.46 -9.55 2.46
C ILE A 66 -9.59 -9.21 1.48
N LYS A 67 -10.51 -8.31 1.83
CA LYS A 67 -11.62 -7.91 0.96
C LYS A 67 -11.13 -7.44 -0.41
N GLY A 68 -10.05 -6.66 -0.45
CA GLY A 68 -9.42 -6.15 -1.68
C GLY A 68 -8.54 -7.15 -2.43
N TRP A 69 -8.32 -8.37 -1.92
CA TRP A 69 -7.45 -9.34 -2.57
C TRP A 69 -8.08 -10.01 -3.78
N SER A 70 -7.22 -10.29 -4.77
CA SER A 70 -7.58 -11.12 -5.92
C SER A 70 -7.95 -12.53 -5.49
N ARG A 71 -8.74 -13.22 -6.32
CA ARG A 71 -9.10 -14.64 -6.11
C ARG A 71 -7.88 -15.51 -5.87
N ALA A 72 -6.82 -15.32 -6.67
CA ALA A 72 -5.59 -16.10 -6.55
C ALA A 72 -4.93 -15.94 -5.17
N LYS A 73 -4.91 -14.71 -4.63
CA LYS A 73 -4.29 -14.42 -3.33
C LYS A 73 -5.11 -14.99 -2.17
N LYS A 74 -6.45 -14.96 -2.27
CA LYS A 74 -7.36 -15.64 -1.33
C LYS A 74 -7.15 -17.16 -1.32
N LEU A 75 -7.03 -17.78 -2.49
CA LEU A 75 -6.73 -19.21 -2.61
C LEU A 75 -5.34 -19.58 -2.08
N ALA A 76 -4.35 -18.68 -2.21
CA ALA A 76 -3.04 -18.88 -1.60
C ALA A 76 -3.11 -18.81 -0.07
N LEU A 77 -3.90 -17.89 0.49
CA LEU A 77 -4.16 -17.81 1.93
C LEU A 77 -4.81 -19.08 2.49
N ILE A 78 -5.85 -19.58 1.82
CA ILE A 78 -6.55 -20.82 2.23
C ILE A 78 -5.57 -22.02 2.25
N ARG A 79 -4.59 -22.04 1.36
CA ARG A 79 -3.57 -23.10 1.29
C ARG A 79 -2.39 -22.90 2.24
N GLY A 80 -2.30 -21.78 2.96
CA GLY A 80 -1.14 -21.42 3.76
C GLY A 80 0.13 -21.13 2.93
N ASP A 81 -0.01 -20.85 1.64
CA ASP A 81 1.11 -20.60 0.72
C ASP A 81 1.52 -19.12 0.77
N TRP A 82 2.28 -18.76 1.81
CA TRP A 82 2.77 -17.41 2.05
C TRP A 82 3.66 -16.88 0.92
N ASP A 83 4.43 -17.77 0.27
CA ASP A 83 5.27 -17.41 -0.86
C ASP A 83 4.43 -16.97 -2.07
N ALA A 84 3.35 -17.70 -2.38
CA ALA A 84 2.43 -17.29 -3.42
C ALA A 84 1.69 -16.00 -3.07
N ILE A 85 1.28 -15.80 -1.80
CA ILE A 85 0.66 -14.53 -1.36
C ILE A 85 1.61 -13.36 -1.62
N SER A 86 2.90 -13.51 -1.28
CA SER A 86 3.94 -12.51 -1.50
C SER A 86 4.14 -12.23 -3.00
N ARG A 87 4.30 -13.28 -3.83
CA ARG A 87 4.43 -13.15 -5.28
C ARG A 87 3.22 -12.48 -5.93
N LEU A 88 2.00 -12.87 -5.53
CA LEU A 88 0.74 -12.33 -6.06
C LEU A 88 0.44 -10.90 -5.56
N GLY A 89 1.08 -10.47 -4.47
CA GLY A 89 1.07 -9.08 -4.02
C GLY A 89 1.88 -8.16 -4.95
N LYS A 90 2.87 -8.69 -5.66
CA LYS A 90 3.66 -7.95 -6.65
C LYS A 90 2.82 -7.81 -7.94
N LYS A 91 2.22 -6.64 -8.17
CA LYS A 91 1.49 -6.34 -9.41
C LYS A 91 2.38 -6.62 -10.64
N LYS A 92 1.88 -7.40 -11.61
CA LYS A 92 2.28 -7.24 -13.02
C LYS A 92 1.72 -5.89 -13.49
N GLY A 93 2.57 -4.89 -13.69
CA GLY A 93 2.19 -3.67 -14.45
C GLY A 93 1.65 -2.47 -13.66
N SER A 94 2.09 -2.20 -12.44
CA SER A 94 2.09 -0.82 -11.91
C SER A 94 3.46 -0.53 -11.31
N PRO A 95 4.01 0.67 -11.50
CA PRO A 95 5.35 1.00 -11.02
C PRO A 95 5.38 0.79 -9.52
N SER A 96 6.17 -0.19 -9.10
CA SER A 96 6.53 -0.42 -7.71
C SER A 96 7.37 0.76 -7.26
N THR A 97 6.93 1.47 -6.22
CA THR A 97 7.72 2.45 -5.48
C THR A 97 8.85 1.81 -4.66
N GLY A 98 9.09 0.51 -4.79
CA GLY A 98 10.38 -0.12 -4.55
C GLY A 98 10.96 -0.55 -5.90
N SER A 99 11.82 0.28 -6.49
CA SER A 99 12.41 0.05 -7.80
C SER A 99 13.31 -1.19 -7.78
N GLY A 100 12.82 -2.28 -8.35
CA GLY A 100 13.64 -3.31 -8.98
C GLY A 100 14.19 -2.87 -10.35
N GLN A 101 14.30 -1.56 -10.60
CA GLN A 101 15.34 -1.05 -11.47
C GLN A 101 16.57 -0.84 -10.59
N THR A 102 17.54 -1.74 -10.72
CA THR A 102 18.84 -1.61 -10.04
C THR A 102 19.64 -0.40 -10.57
N GLU A 103 19.15 0.25 -11.62
CA GLU A 103 19.83 1.36 -12.30
C GLU A 103 18.93 2.59 -12.33
N LEU A 104 19.18 3.52 -11.40
CA LEU A 104 18.60 4.86 -11.37
C LEU A 104 19.54 5.80 -12.12
N LEU A 105 19.14 6.28 -13.29
CA LEU A 105 19.95 7.20 -14.08
C LEU A 105 19.70 8.64 -13.63
N ILE A 106 20.72 9.28 -13.05
CA ILE A 106 20.64 10.67 -12.60
C ILE A 106 21.40 11.56 -13.59
N SER A 107 20.75 12.62 -14.09
CA SER A 107 21.45 13.62 -14.90
C SER A 107 22.55 14.29 -14.07
N ALA A 108 23.68 14.62 -14.71
CA ALA A 108 24.77 15.34 -14.03
C ALA A 108 24.30 16.68 -13.44
N GLN A 109 23.33 17.33 -14.10
CA GLN A 109 22.69 18.55 -13.62
C GLN A 109 21.89 18.33 -12.34
N ALA A 110 21.06 17.28 -12.29
CA ALA A 110 20.28 16.94 -11.10
C ALA A 110 21.20 16.59 -9.92
N LEU A 111 22.25 15.79 -10.15
CA LEU A 111 23.21 15.45 -9.10
C LEU A 111 23.97 16.70 -8.59
N SER A 112 24.34 17.61 -9.49
CA SER A 112 24.98 18.87 -9.12
C SER A 112 24.05 19.75 -8.27
N ALA A 113 22.77 19.85 -8.64
CA ALA A 113 21.76 20.59 -7.89
C ALA A 113 21.56 20.02 -6.48
N MET A 114 21.44 18.69 -6.34
CA MET A 114 21.33 18.04 -5.03
C MET A 114 22.53 18.35 -4.13
N ARG A 115 23.75 18.25 -4.67
CA ARG A 115 24.98 18.57 -3.93
C ARG A 115 25.07 20.05 -3.55
N ALA A 116 24.59 20.95 -4.40
CA ALA A 116 24.54 22.38 -4.11
C ALA A 116 23.55 22.68 -2.98
N ALA A 117 22.35 22.11 -3.02
CA ALA A 117 21.34 22.24 -1.97
C ALA A 117 21.86 21.71 -0.62
N ALA A 118 22.47 20.52 -0.61
CA ALA A 118 23.06 19.94 0.59
C ALA A 118 24.14 20.85 1.22
N ARG A 119 25.03 21.42 0.40
CA ARG A 119 26.07 22.34 0.88
C ARG A 119 25.48 23.66 1.40
N ALA A 120 24.42 24.16 0.78
CA ALA A 120 23.78 25.41 1.18
C ALA A 120 22.95 25.27 2.46
N ALA A 121 22.36 24.09 2.70
CA ALA A 121 21.50 23.84 3.85
C ALA A 121 22.29 23.52 5.14
N HIS A 122 23.52 22.99 5.03
CA HIS A 122 24.36 22.64 6.18
C HIS A 122 24.45 23.81 7.19
N PRO A 123 24.18 23.60 8.50
CA PRO A 123 24.09 22.30 9.21
C PRO A 123 22.71 21.63 9.23
N ARG A 124 21.71 22.15 8.52
CA ARG A 124 20.36 21.58 8.43
C ARG A 124 20.25 20.60 7.26
N GLU A 125 19.22 19.76 7.28
CA GLU A 125 18.89 18.87 6.17
C GLU A 125 18.24 19.67 5.02
N ALA A 126 18.83 19.57 3.83
CA ALA A 126 18.15 19.91 2.58
C ALA A 126 17.13 18.81 2.25
N CYS A 127 16.03 19.17 1.60
CA CYS A 127 15.11 18.18 1.02
C CYS A 127 14.57 18.68 -0.33
N GLY A 128 14.14 17.77 -1.19
CA GLY A 128 13.54 18.15 -2.46
C GLY A 128 12.98 17.01 -3.29
N LEU A 129 12.42 17.39 -4.43
CA LEU A 129 11.76 16.49 -5.38
C LEU A 129 12.72 16.08 -6.50
N LEU A 130 12.70 14.80 -6.87
CA LEU A 130 13.39 14.26 -8.02
C LEU A 130 12.38 14.07 -9.14
N LEU A 131 12.55 14.83 -10.23
CA LEU A 131 11.62 14.87 -11.36
C LEU A 131 12.23 14.22 -12.60
N GLY A 132 11.42 13.49 -13.36
CA GLY A 132 11.89 12.76 -14.53
C GLY A 132 10.83 11.87 -15.17
N GLU A 133 11.30 10.90 -15.96
CA GLU A 133 10.45 9.96 -16.69
C GLU A 133 11.17 8.61 -16.85
N GLY A 134 10.42 7.50 -16.84
CA GLY A 134 10.95 6.18 -17.19
C GLY A 134 12.11 5.67 -16.34
N GLY A 135 12.23 6.12 -15.08
CA GLY A 135 13.34 5.76 -14.18
C GLY A 135 14.59 6.62 -14.32
N ARG A 136 14.56 7.65 -15.16
CA ARG A 136 15.62 8.65 -15.29
C ARG A 136 15.26 9.93 -14.54
N ILE A 137 16.10 10.34 -13.61
CA ILE A 137 16.01 11.63 -12.94
C ILE A 137 16.65 12.69 -13.84
N MET A 138 15.84 13.64 -14.28
CA MET A 138 16.28 14.72 -15.16
C MET A 138 16.56 16.01 -14.37
N GLN A 139 15.79 16.25 -13.32
CA GLN A 139 15.86 17.47 -12.52
C GLN A 139 15.71 17.14 -11.02
N ALA A 140 16.47 17.86 -10.19
CA ALA A 140 16.26 17.90 -8.75
C ALA A 140 15.81 19.31 -8.38
N VAL A 141 14.69 19.42 -7.67
CA VAL A 141 14.11 20.69 -7.23
C VAL A 141 14.15 20.73 -5.71
N GLU A 142 14.93 21.65 -5.17
CA GLU A 142 14.96 21.90 -3.73
C GLU A 142 13.60 22.43 -3.26
N THR A 143 13.15 21.92 -2.11
CA THR A 143 11.93 22.35 -1.45
C THR A 143 12.25 22.78 -0.02
N ARG A 144 11.35 23.53 0.59
CA ARG A 144 11.46 23.87 2.00
C ARG A 144 11.33 22.62 2.86
N ASN A 145 12.27 22.42 3.78
CA ASN A 145 12.11 21.50 4.90
C ASN A 145 11.19 22.17 5.94
N VAL A 146 9.99 21.62 6.13
CA VAL A 146 8.97 22.15 7.05
C VAL A 146 8.99 21.46 8.41
N HIS A 147 9.88 20.49 8.63
CA HIS A 147 9.95 19.76 9.89
C HIS A 147 10.36 20.69 11.04
N PRO A 148 9.75 20.58 12.24
CA PRO A 148 10.08 21.43 13.39
C PRO A 148 11.54 21.34 13.89
N ALA A 149 12.22 20.22 13.60
CA ALA A 149 13.62 19.96 13.94
C ALA A 149 14.45 19.67 12.67
N PRO A 150 14.75 20.69 11.85
CA PRO A 150 15.38 20.52 10.54
C PRO A 150 16.87 20.18 10.62
N GLU A 151 17.49 20.17 11.80
CA GLU A 151 18.88 19.74 11.97
C GLU A 151 19.04 18.21 11.94
N THR A 152 17.97 17.43 12.12
CA THR A 152 18.04 15.96 12.27
C THR A 152 16.96 15.19 11.52
N ARG A 153 16.01 15.91 10.90
CA ARG A 153 14.85 15.35 10.21
C ARG A 153 14.41 16.27 9.09
N PHE A 154 13.74 15.70 8.11
CA PHE A 154 13.10 16.44 7.04
C PHE A 154 11.62 16.11 6.89
N GLU A 155 10.89 17.12 6.44
CA GLU A 155 9.53 17.00 5.93
C GLU A 155 9.42 17.93 4.72
N ILE A 156 9.05 17.38 3.57
CA ILE A 156 8.91 18.15 2.34
C ILE A 156 7.63 18.99 2.44
N ASP A 157 7.72 20.27 2.08
CA ASP A 157 6.56 21.16 1.98
C ASP A 157 5.42 20.51 1.15
N PRO A 158 4.24 20.24 1.77
CA PRO A 158 3.09 19.66 1.08
C PRO A 158 2.63 20.48 -0.13
N GLN A 159 2.83 21.80 -0.12
CA GLN A 159 2.47 22.65 -1.25
C GLN A 159 3.34 22.35 -2.47
N ALA A 160 4.65 22.15 -2.27
CA ALA A 160 5.57 21.79 -3.35
C ALA A 160 5.20 20.43 -3.97
N LEU A 161 4.75 19.47 -3.16
CA LEU A 161 4.25 18.18 -3.65
C LEU A 161 2.98 18.33 -4.49
N ILE A 162 2.01 19.11 -4.02
CA ILE A 162 0.75 19.37 -4.74
C ILE A 162 1.02 20.05 -6.08
N ASP A 163 1.92 21.03 -6.09
CA ASP A 163 2.27 21.79 -7.29
C ASP A 163 3.01 20.92 -8.31
N ALA A 164 3.94 20.08 -7.87
CA ALA A 164 4.63 19.12 -8.74
C ALA A 164 3.65 18.09 -9.34
N HIS A 165 2.71 17.56 -8.56
CA HIS A 165 1.67 16.67 -9.07
C HIS A 165 0.71 17.37 -10.05
N ARG A 166 0.42 18.65 -9.85
CA ARG A 166 -0.39 19.46 -10.78
C ARG A 166 0.37 19.71 -12.08
N ALA A 167 1.65 20.08 -11.99
CA ALA A 167 2.51 20.30 -13.15
C ALA A 167 2.66 19.01 -13.99
N ALA A 168 2.85 17.86 -13.35
CA ALA A 168 2.95 16.57 -14.04
C ALA A 168 1.70 16.23 -14.86
N ARG A 169 0.49 16.57 -14.35
CA ARG A 169 -0.77 16.42 -15.11
C ARG A 169 -0.84 17.32 -16.34
N ASN A 170 -0.09 18.42 -16.34
CA ASN A 170 -0.01 19.38 -17.45
C ASN A 170 1.20 19.12 -18.37
N GLY A 171 1.81 17.93 -18.30
CA GLY A 171 2.91 17.52 -19.18
C GLY A 171 4.31 17.86 -18.67
N ALA A 172 4.46 18.35 -17.43
CA ALA A 172 5.77 18.46 -16.80
C ALA A 172 6.33 17.07 -16.39
N PRO A 173 7.64 16.96 -16.12
CA PRO A 173 8.24 15.70 -15.66
C PRO A 173 7.58 15.17 -14.38
N GLN A 174 7.46 13.84 -14.26
CA GLN A 174 6.82 13.19 -13.12
C GLN A 174 7.72 13.17 -11.90
N ILE A 175 7.11 13.10 -10.71
CA ILE A 175 7.86 12.85 -9.47
C ILE A 175 8.34 11.39 -9.48
N ILE A 176 9.65 11.19 -9.57
CA ILE A 176 10.31 9.88 -9.51
C ILE A 176 10.66 9.51 -8.07
N GLY A 177 10.95 10.51 -7.23
CA GLY A 177 11.29 10.30 -5.82
C GLY A 177 11.63 11.59 -5.10
N TYR A 178 12.34 11.44 -3.98
CA TYR A 178 12.73 12.54 -3.10
C TYR A 178 14.22 12.42 -2.77
N PHE A 179 14.86 13.54 -2.45
CA PHE A 179 16.19 13.55 -1.87
C PHE A 179 16.21 14.33 -0.56
N HIS A 180 17.16 13.98 0.30
CA HIS A 180 17.57 14.78 1.45
C HIS A 180 19.09 14.64 1.66
N SER A 181 19.67 15.49 2.50
CA SER A 181 21.12 15.52 2.80
C SER A 181 21.42 15.14 4.23
#